data_AF-A0A444G6S0-F1
#
_entry.id   AF-A0A444G6S0-F1
#
_cell.length_a   1.000
_cell.length_b   1.000
_cell.length_c   1.000
_cell.angle_alpha   90.00
_cell.angle_beta   90.00
_cell.angle_gamma   90.00
#
_symmetry.space_group_name_H-M   'P 1'
#
loop_
_entity.id
_entity.type
_entity.pdbx_description
1 polymer ?
#
loop_
_entity_poly.entity_id
_entity_poly.type
_entity_poly.pdbx_seq_one_letter_code
_entity_poly.pdbx_strand_id
1 'polypeptide(L)'
;MFEEKRSILEPAGALALAGAEAYCRYYGLKDENIVAITSGANMNFDRLRLVTELADVGRKREAVLATHLPEEQGSFKKFCKLMGGRSNVQDELLCRFIFPERPGALMKFLDSFSPRWNISLFHYRAQGETGANVLVGIQVPKADMKEFKIGAQNLGYEFTYEMNNEAYRLLMQ
;
A
#
# COMPACT_ATOMS: atom_id res chain seq x y z
N MET A 1 6.68 14.66 19.42
CA MET A 1 7.11 14.02 20.70
C MET A 1 8.05 12.83 20.50
N PHE A 2 7.66 11.74 19.83
CA PHE A 2 8.60 10.66 19.49
C PHE A 2 9.71 11.15 18.54
N GLU A 3 9.36 11.88 17.48
CA GLU A 3 10.33 12.38 16.48
C GLU A 3 11.37 13.33 17.07
N GLU A 4 10.97 14.17 18.04
CA GLU A 4 11.85 15.19 18.63
C GLU A 4 12.59 14.71 19.88
N LYS A 5 11.90 13.97 20.76
CA LYS A 5 12.40 13.63 22.11
C LYS A 5 12.60 12.13 22.33
N ARG A 6 12.29 11.29 21.34
CA ARG A 6 12.35 9.81 21.41
C ARG A 6 11.62 9.22 22.63
N SER A 7 10.57 9.90 23.08
CA SER A 7 9.74 9.45 24.19
C SER A 7 8.44 8.87 23.66
N ILE A 8 8.03 7.73 24.22
CA ILE A 8 6.80 7.02 23.86
C ILE A 8 5.82 7.22 25.01
N LEU A 9 4.75 7.97 24.75
CA LEU A 9 3.63 8.13 25.68
C LEU A 9 2.47 7.26 25.25
N GLU A 10 1.72 6.77 26.24
CA GLU A 10 0.39 6.27 25.96
C GLU A 10 -0.57 7.40 25.58
N PRO A 11 -1.73 7.13 24.95
CA PRO A 11 -2.65 8.16 24.50
C PRO A 11 -3.07 9.15 25.61
N ALA A 12 -3.33 8.64 26.82
CA ALA A 12 -3.67 9.47 27.98
C ALA A 12 -2.49 10.36 28.42
N GLY A 13 -1.26 9.85 28.36
CA GLY A 13 -0.05 10.61 28.69
C GLY A 13 0.25 11.73 27.70
N ALA A 14 -0.17 11.58 26.44
CA ALA A 14 -0.04 12.61 25.41
C ALA A 14 -1.13 13.70 25.47
N LEU A 15 -2.21 13.50 26.24
CA LEU A 15 -3.36 14.40 26.29
C LEU A 15 -2.99 15.82 26.72
N ALA A 16 -2.14 15.95 27.74
CA ALA A 16 -1.72 17.26 28.23
C ALA A 16 -0.95 18.06 27.15
N LEU A 17 -0.16 17.37 26.33
CA LEU A 17 0.58 18.00 25.23
C LEU A 17 -0.37 18.43 24.12
N ALA A 18 -1.30 17.56 23.71
CA ALA A 18 -2.30 17.89 22.71
C ALA A 18 -3.20 19.05 23.15
N GLY A 19 -3.60 19.06 24.42
CA GLY A 19 -4.37 20.15 25.02
C GLY A 19 -3.59 21.46 25.06
N ALA A 20 -2.32 21.44 25.44
CA ALA A 20 -1.45 22.61 25.43
C ALA A 20 -1.31 23.19 24.02
N GLU A 21 -1.09 22.34 23.01
CA GLU A 21 -0.99 22.77 21.62
C GLU A 21 -2.32 23.38 21.11
N ALA A 22 -3.45 22.74 21.41
CA ALA A 22 -4.77 23.27 21.06
C ALA A 22 -5.03 24.62 21.75
N TYR A 23 -4.63 24.77 23.01
CA TYR A 23 -4.76 26.01 23.79
C TYR A 23 -3.94 27.14 23.17
N CYS A 24 -2.68 26.89 22.79
CA CYS A 24 -1.84 27.88 22.10
C CYS A 24 -2.49 28.36 20.81
N ARG A 25 -2.99 27.43 19.99
CA ARG A 25 -3.63 27.73 18.72
C ARG A 25 -4.91 28.54 18.91
N TYR A 26 -5.72 28.18 19.90
CA TYR A 26 -6.99 28.85 20.17
C TYR A 26 -6.78 30.31 20.63
N TYR A 27 -5.84 30.55 21.53
CA TYR A 27 -5.55 31.88 22.05
C TYR A 27 -4.50 32.66 21.26
N GLY A 28 -3.93 32.07 20.20
CA GLY A 28 -2.90 32.71 19.37
C GLY A 28 -1.59 32.99 20.12
N LEU A 29 -1.28 32.22 21.16
CA LEU A 29 -0.07 32.41 21.97
C LEU A 29 1.17 32.12 21.15
N LYS A 30 2.13 33.05 21.18
CA LYS A 30 3.44 32.94 20.54
C LYS A 30 4.50 33.42 21.54
N ASP A 31 5.65 32.76 21.54
CA ASP A 31 6.80 33.10 22.38
C ASP A 31 6.58 32.99 23.91
N GLU A 32 5.60 32.18 24.34
CA GLU A 32 5.31 31.91 25.74
C GLU A 32 5.94 30.58 26.23
N ASN A 33 6.30 30.54 27.52
CA ASN A 33 6.80 29.33 28.15
C ASN A 33 5.65 28.45 28.63
N ILE A 34 5.51 27.27 28.04
CA ILE A 34 4.40 26.36 28.31
C ILE A 34 4.93 25.05 28.86
N VAL A 35 4.42 24.66 30.02
CA VAL A 35 4.76 23.40 30.68
C VAL A 35 3.56 22.48 30.63
N ALA A 36 3.72 21.32 29.99
CA ALA A 36 2.73 20.25 29.96
C ALA A 36 3.28 19.02 30.69
N ILE A 37 2.50 18.46 31.61
CA ILE A 37 2.87 17.24 32.34
C ILE A 37 2.32 16.04 31.60
N THR A 38 3.20 15.19 31.09
CA THR A 38 2.83 13.97 30.39
C THR A 38 2.93 12.78 31.36
N SER A 39 1.78 12.24 31.79
CA SER A 39 1.73 11.12 32.74
C SER A 39 1.43 9.81 32.02
N GLY A 40 2.39 8.89 32.00
CA GLY A 40 2.16 7.52 31.54
C GLY A 40 2.82 7.17 30.20
N ALA A 41 3.52 6.04 30.21
CA ALA A 41 4.22 5.47 29.06
C ALA A 41 3.89 3.97 28.93
N ASN A 42 2.71 3.55 29.43
CA ASN A 42 2.30 2.15 29.43
C ASN A 42 1.83 1.71 28.03
N MET A 43 2.79 1.61 27.13
CA MET A 43 2.59 1.32 25.72
C MET A 43 3.07 -0.09 25.38
N ASN A 44 2.35 -0.76 24.48
CA ASN A 44 2.75 -2.05 23.90
C ASN A 44 2.69 -2.02 22.36
N PHE A 45 3.17 -3.06 21.70
CA PHE A 45 3.25 -3.12 20.23
C PHE A 45 1.87 -3.01 19.55
N ASP A 46 0.82 -3.61 20.13
CA ASP A 46 -0.54 -3.54 19.58
C ASP A 46 -1.11 -2.10 19.62
N ARG A 47 -0.91 -1.39 20.75
CA ARG A 47 -1.34 0.00 20.88
C ARG A 47 -0.52 0.94 20.01
N LEU A 48 0.79 0.70 19.86
CA LEU A 48 1.63 1.49 18.94
C LEU A 48 1.14 1.40 17.51
N ARG A 49 0.76 0.19 17.06
CA ARG A 49 0.20 -0.01 15.73
C ARG A 49 -1.07 0.79 15.54
N LEU A 50 -2.02 0.71 16.48
CA LEU A 50 -3.28 1.47 16.42
C LEU A 50 -3.03 2.99 16.41
N VAL A 51 -2.12 3.48 17.26
CA VAL A 51 -1.74 4.91 17.29
C VAL A 51 -1.11 5.34 15.96
N THR A 52 -0.29 4.49 15.36
CA THR A 52 0.33 4.77 14.05
C THR A 52 -0.70 4.81 12.94
N GLU A 53 -1.60 3.83 12.87
CA GLU A 53 -2.70 3.78 11.90
C GLU A 53 -3.58 5.04 12.03
N LEU A 54 -3.99 5.41 13.24
CA LEU A 54 -4.82 6.61 13.47
C LEU A 54 -4.08 7.93 13.19
N ALA A 55 -2.78 8.01 13.49
CA ALA A 55 -1.97 9.17 13.15
C ALA A 55 -1.83 9.33 11.62
N ASP A 56 -1.80 8.21 10.88
CA ASP A 56 -1.68 8.21 9.42
C ASP A 56 -2.98 8.61 8.70
N VAL A 57 -4.16 8.33 9.29
CA VAL A 57 -5.46 8.79 8.77
C VAL A 57 -5.50 10.32 8.60
N GLY A 58 -4.76 11.07 9.44
CA GLY A 58 -4.65 12.53 9.34
C GLY A 58 -3.61 13.03 8.32
N ARG A 59 -2.70 12.19 7.84
CA ARG A 59 -1.56 12.59 7.00
C ARG A 59 -1.89 12.75 5.51
N LYS A 60 -3.16 12.59 5.09
CA LYS A 60 -3.59 12.66 3.68
C LYS A 60 -2.70 11.83 2.73
N ARG A 61 -2.14 10.72 3.22
CA ARG A 61 -1.27 9.82 2.42
C ARG A 61 -2.07 8.75 1.66
N GLU A 62 -3.36 8.63 1.95
CA GLU A 62 -4.24 7.68 1.28
C GLU A 62 -5.28 8.46 0.45
N ALA A 63 -5.37 8.13 -0.84
CA ALA A 63 -6.43 8.59 -1.70
C ALA A 63 -7.49 7.49 -1.78
N VAL A 64 -8.69 7.76 -1.24
CA VAL A 64 -9.85 6.90 -1.43
C VAL A 64 -10.57 7.34 -2.70
N LEU A 65 -10.55 6.49 -3.71
CA LEU A 65 -11.31 6.69 -4.94
C LEU A 65 -12.64 5.95 -4.81
N ALA A 66 -13.73 6.70 -4.64
CA ALA A 66 -15.08 6.17 -4.68
C ALA A 66 -15.65 6.34 -6.10
N THR A 67 -16.20 5.28 -6.66
CA THR A 67 -16.92 5.32 -7.95
C THR A 67 -18.34 4.80 -7.75
N HIS A 68 -19.27 5.29 -8.57
CA HIS A 68 -20.65 4.87 -8.53
C HIS A 68 -20.81 3.52 -9.25
N LEU A 69 -21.24 2.49 -8.53
CA LEU A 69 -21.56 1.18 -9.11
C LEU A 69 -23.07 1.13 -9.41
N PRO A 70 -23.49 1.07 -10.69
CA PRO A 70 -24.91 0.96 -11.02
C PRO A 70 -25.52 -0.34 -10.47
N GLU A 71 -26.71 -0.27 -9.86
CA GLU A 71 -27.46 -1.40 -9.29
C GLU A 71 -28.13 -2.28 -10.37
N GLU A 72 -27.35 -2.69 -11.36
CA GLU A 72 -27.76 -3.61 -12.42
C GLU A 72 -27.16 -4.99 -12.20
N GLN A 73 -27.85 -6.03 -12.67
CA GLN A 73 -27.36 -7.40 -12.57
C GLN A 73 -25.99 -7.55 -13.25
N GLY A 74 -24.99 -7.97 -12.47
CA GLY A 74 -23.62 -8.20 -12.97
C GLY A 74 -22.70 -6.99 -12.92
N SER A 75 -23.15 -5.81 -12.47
CA SER A 75 -22.28 -4.63 -12.26
C SER A 75 -21.16 -4.92 -11.28
N PHE A 76 -21.48 -5.56 -10.14
CA PHE A 76 -20.46 -5.97 -9.17
C PHE A 76 -19.46 -6.95 -9.79
N LYS A 77 -19.92 -7.91 -10.61
CA LYS A 77 -19.04 -8.86 -11.32
C LYS A 77 -18.12 -8.15 -12.33
N LYS A 78 -18.62 -7.14 -13.04
CA LYS A 78 -17.81 -6.30 -13.96
C LYS A 78 -16.79 -5.46 -13.19
N PHE A 79 -17.18 -4.88 -12.06
CA PHE A 79 -16.28 -4.15 -11.17
C PHE A 79 -15.20 -5.06 -10.60
N CYS A 80 -15.56 -6.24 -10.10
CA CYS A 80 -14.60 -7.26 -9.69
C CYS A 80 -13.64 -7.61 -10.83
N LYS A 81 -14.12 -7.78 -12.07
CA LYS A 81 -13.24 -8.00 -13.24
C LYS A 81 -12.25 -6.86 -13.50
N LEU A 82 -12.68 -5.61 -13.34
CA LEU A 82 -11.80 -4.44 -13.45
C LEU A 82 -10.81 -4.35 -12.28
N MET A 83 -11.20 -4.84 -11.10
CA MET A 83 -10.40 -4.86 -9.87
C MET A 83 -9.56 -6.15 -9.70
N GLY A 84 -9.55 -7.06 -10.69
CA GLY A 84 -8.69 -8.26 -10.67
C GLY A 84 -9.34 -9.59 -10.26
N GLY A 85 -10.66 -9.65 -10.06
CA GLY A 85 -11.41 -10.91 -9.95
C GLY A 85 -11.59 -11.57 -11.33
N ARG A 86 -11.32 -12.88 -11.44
CA ARG A 86 -11.20 -13.64 -12.70
C ARG A 86 -12.01 -13.09 -13.90
N SER A 87 -11.28 -12.57 -14.88
CA SER A 87 -11.64 -12.78 -16.28
C SER A 87 -11.06 -14.13 -16.72
N ASN A 88 -11.69 -14.84 -17.65
CA ASN A 88 -11.21 -16.13 -18.14
C ASN A 88 -10.05 -15.88 -19.13
N VAL A 89 -8.94 -15.36 -18.60
CA VAL A 89 -7.81 -14.83 -19.37
C VAL A 89 -6.90 -16.00 -19.75
N GLN A 90 -6.80 -16.29 -21.05
CA GLN A 90 -5.88 -17.32 -21.55
C GLN A 90 -4.43 -16.84 -21.43
N ASP A 91 -3.54 -17.80 -21.15
CA ASP A 91 -2.09 -17.61 -21.00
C ASP A 91 -1.68 -16.54 -19.97
N GLU A 92 -2.49 -16.37 -18.91
CA GLU A 92 -2.17 -15.47 -17.79
C GLU A 92 -1.06 -16.04 -16.90
N LEU A 93 -0.02 -15.25 -16.69
CA LEU A 93 1.11 -15.51 -15.81
C LEU A 93 1.03 -14.60 -14.59
N LEU A 94 0.94 -15.19 -13.40
CA LEU A 94 0.95 -14.46 -12.13
C LEU A 94 2.35 -14.38 -11.56
N CYS A 95 2.80 -13.15 -11.37
CA CYS A 95 4.09 -12.81 -10.78
C CYS A 95 3.91 -11.81 -9.65
N ARG A 96 4.62 -12.02 -8.55
CA ARG A 96 4.80 -11.00 -7.51
C ARG A 96 6.15 -10.34 -7.72
N PHE A 97 6.15 -9.03 -7.92
CA PHE A 97 7.35 -8.20 -8.00
C PHE A 97 7.53 -7.40 -6.71
N ILE A 98 8.78 -7.14 -6.34
CA ILE A 98 9.15 -6.19 -5.29
C ILE A 98 9.70 -4.95 -5.97
N PHE A 99 8.93 -3.87 -5.91
CA PHE A 99 9.32 -2.60 -6.50
C PHE A 99 10.25 -1.87 -5.53
N PRO A 100 11.38 -1.33 -6.02
CA PRO A 100 12.24 -0.49 -5.19
C PRO A 100 11.51 0.81 -4.84
N GLU A 101 11.81 1.39 -3.67
CA GLU A 101 11.31 2.71 -3.25
C GLU A 101 12.01 3.85 -4.01
N ARG A 102 11.89 3.86 -5.34
CA ARG A 102 12.43 4.90 -6.21
C ARG A 102 11.32 5.47 -7.10
N PRO A 103 11.23 6.80 -7.25
CA PRO A 103 10.33 7.41 -8.22
C PRO A 103 10.55 6.81 -9.62
N GLY A 104 9.46 6.53 -10.33
CA GLY A 104 9.51 5.96 -11.68
C GLY A 104 9.65 4.44 -11.77
N ALA A 105 9.72 3.71 -10.64
CA ALA A 105 9.81 2.25 -10.67
C ALA A 105 8.64 1.57 -11.40
N LEU A 106 7.42 2.09 -11.23
CA LEU A 106 6.22 1.66 -11.94
C LEU A 106 6.31 1.93 -13.44
N MET A 107 6.74 3.12 -13.83
CA MET A 107 6.87 3.47 -15.25
C MET A 107 7.90 2.58 -15.94
N LYS A 108 9.07 2.37 -15.31
CA LYS A 108 10.09 1.45 -15.82
C LYS A 108 9.55 0.02 -16.01
N PHE A 109 8.72 -0.46 -15.09
CA PHE A 109 8.05 -1.75 -15.23
C PHE A 109 7.11 -1.76 -16.44
N LEU A 110 6.24 -0.75 -16.55
CA LEU A 110 5.28 -0.64 -17.65
C LEU A 110 6.00 -0.53 -19.00
N ASP A 111 7.07 0.26 -19.11
CA ASP A 111 7.85 0.40 -20.34
C ASP A 111 8.54 -0.91 -20.78
N SER A 112 8.81 -1.81 -19.83
CA SER A 112 9.49 -3.10 -20.09
C SER A 112 8.52 -4.18 -20.58
N PHE A 113 7.24 -4.12 -20.20
CA PHE A 113 6.27 -5.19 -20.46
C PHE A 113 5.08 -4.74 -21.31
N SER A 114 4.69 -3.48 -21.23
CA SER A 114 3.59 -2.88 -22.00
C SER A 114 4.15 -2.04 -23.16
N PRO A 115 3.52 -2.02 -24.34
CA PRO A 115 2.26 -2.68 -24.70
C PRO A 115 2.44 -4.14 -25.17
N ARG A 116 3.65 -4.69 -25.10
CA ARG A 116 3.99 -5.98 -25.69
C ARG A 116 3.17 -7.14 -25.13
N TRP A 117 2.95 -7.15 -23.82
CA TRP A 117 2.10 -8.11 -23.14
C TRP A 117 1.00 -7.38 -22.37
N ASN A 118 -0.21 -7.91 -22.44
CA ASN A 118 -1.35 -7.33 -21.75
C ASN A 118 -1.27 -7.60 -20.25
N ILE A 119 -1.43 -6.56 -19.44
CA ILE A 119 -1.50 -6.67 -17.97
C ILE A 119 -2.96 -6.86 -17.59
N SER A 120 -3.32 -8.07 -17.15
CA SER A 120 -4.68 -8.45 -16.76
C SER A 120 -5.01 -8.18 -15.30
N LEU A 121 -3.98 -8.10 -14.44
CA LEU A 121 -4.11 -7.80 -13.01
C LEU A 121 -2.95 -6.92 -12.57
N PHE A 122 -3.23 -5.89 -11.76
CA PHE A 122 -2.21 -5.08 -11.12
C PHE A 122 -2.67 -4.68 -9.72
N HIS A 123 -2.12 -5.32 -8.69
CA HIS A 123 -2.41 -5.02 -7.30
C HIS A 123 -1.14 -4.54 -6.60
N TYR A 124 -1.16 -3.29 -6.15
CA TYR A 124 -0.04 -2.64 -5.50
C TYR A 124 -0.30 -2.50 -4.00
N ARG A 125 0.67 -2.91 -3.18
CA ARG A 125 0.66 -2.68 -1.74
C ARG A 125 2.01 -2.15 -1.29
N ALA A 126 2.03 -0.92 -0.79
CA ALA A 126 3.21 -0.37 -0.12
C ALA A 126 3.50 -1.15 1.16
N GLN A 127 4.76 -1.54 1.38
CA GLN A 127 5.18 -2.30 2.55
C GLN A 127 6.50 -1.77 3.13
N GLY A 128 6.47 -0.56 3.72
CA GLY A 128 7.58 -0.01 4.51
C GLY A 128 8.96 -0.03 3.84
N GLU A 129 10.03 -0.06 4.64
CA GLU A 129 11.43 0.14 4.20
C GLU A 129 11.96 -0.93 3.21
N THR A 130 11.27 -2.06 3.03
CA THR A 130 11.72 -3.16 2.15
C THR A 130 11.22 -3.03 0.71
N GLY A 131 10.39 -2.02 0.40
CA GLY A 131 9.82 -1.79 -0.93
C GLY A 131 8.32 -2.06 -1.01
N ALA A 132 7.77 -2.02 -2.23
CA ALA A 132 6.35 -2.28 -2.45
C ALA A 132 6.13 -3.65 -3.10
N ASN A 133 5.23 -4.44 -2.53
CA ASN A 133 4.81 -5.70 -3.14
C ASN A 133 3.76 -5.41 -4.21
N VAL A 134 4.02 -5.91 -5.41
CA VAL A 134 3.15 -5.73 -6.57
C VAL A 134 2.81 -7.10 -7.14
N LEU A 135 1.54 -7.48 -7.06
CA LEU A 135 1.04 -8.67 -7.74
C LEU A 135 0.56 -8.28 -9.13
N VAL A 136 1.10 -8.94 -10.14
CA VAL A 136 0.80 -8.66 -11.54
C VAL A 136 0.35 -9.95 -12.24
N GLY A 137 -0.75 -9.86 -12.98
CA GLY A 137 -1.15 -10.85 -13.98
C GLY A 137 -0.80 -10.31 -15.36
N ILE A 138 -0.05 -11.09 -16.13
CA ILE A 138 0.43 -10.71 -17.46
C ILE A 138 0.08 -11.83 -18.44
N GLN A 139 -0.56 -11.49 -19.55
CA GLN A 139 -0.83 -12.46 -20.62
C GLN A 139 0.43 -12.68 -21.45
N VAL A 140 1.06 -13.84 -21.25
CA VAL A 140 2.30 -14.20 -21.94
C VAL A 140 2.06 -15.51 -22.68
N PRO A 141 1.90 -15.48 -24.01
CA PRO A 141 1.81 -16.70 -24.82
C PRO A 141 3.00 -17.62 -24.53
N LYS A 142 2.78 -18.94 -24.55
CA LYS A 142 3.83 -19.93 -24.25
C LYS A 142 5.10 -19.76 -25.11
N ALA A 143 4.94 -19.28 -26.34
CA ALA A 143 6.06 -18.98 -27.25
C ALA A 143 6.97 -17.85 -26.72
N ASP A 144 6.42 -16.89 -26.01
CA ASP A 144 7.10 -15.67 -25.56
C ASP A 144 7.71 -15.82 -24.15
N MET A 145 7.45 -16.93 -23.46
CA MET A 145 7.89 -17.14 -22.08
C MET A 145 9.40 -16.98 -21.88
N LYS A 146 10.23 -17.38 -22.86
CA LYS A 146 11.68 -17.19 -22.80
C LYS A 146 12.04 -15.70 -22.81
N GLU A 147 11.39 -14.94 -23.66
CA GLU A 147 11.65 -13.52 -23.84
C GLU A 147 11.12 -12.70 -22.67
N PHE A 148 9.93 -13.04 -22.17
CA PHE A 148 9.40 -12.48 -20.93
C PHE A 148 10.37 -12.66 -19.77
N LYS A 149 10.93 -13.87 -19.60
CA LYS A 149 11.89 -14.16 -18.53
C LYS A 149 13.15 -13.30 -18.64
N ILE A 150 13.67 -13.09 -19.85
CA ILE A 150 14.81 -12.20 -20.09
C ILE A 150 14.43 -10.75 -19.76
N GLY A 151 13.25 -10.28 -20.20
CA GLY A 151 12.74 -8.95 -19.88
C GLY A 151 12.61 -8.72 -18.38
N ALA A 152 12.06 -9.67 -17.63
CA ALA A 152 11.93 -9.61 -16.18
C ALA A 152 13.29 -9.60 -15.46
N GLN A 153 14.26 -10.37 -15.94
CA GLN A 153 15.63 -10.35 -15.42
C GLN A 153 16.32 -9.00 -15.70
N ASN A 154 16.14 -8.43 -16.89
CA ASN A 154 16.72 -7.14 -17.28
C ASN A 154 16.08 -5.96 -16.55
N LEU A 155 14.81 -6.06 -16.15
CA LEU A 155 14.16 -5.05 -15.33
C LEU A 155 14.90 -4.85 -14.00
N GLY A 156 15.47 -5.93 -13.46
CA GLY A 156 16.29 -5.94 -12.24
C GLY A 156 15.47 -5.86 -10.95
N TYR A 157 14.17 -6.14 -11.01
CA TYR A 157 13.31 -6.22 -9.82
C TYR A 157 13.27 -7.66 -9.32
N GLU A 158 13.22 -7.86 -8.01
CA GLU A 158 13.00 -9.19 -7.46
C GLU A 158 11.57 -9.64 -7.79
N PHE A 159 11.42 -10.87 -8.28
CA PHE A 159 10.11 -11.41 -8.62
C PHE A 159 9.99 -12.92 -8.41
N THR A 160 8.78 -13.36 -8.07
CA THR A 160 8.43 -14.78 -7.89
C THR A 160 7.16 -15.13 -8.66
N TYR A 161 7.08 -16.35 -9.20
CA TYR A 161 5.85 -16.86 -9.81
C TYR A 161 4.90 -17.37 -8.74
N GLU A 162 3.64 -16.92 -8.74
CA GLU A 162 2.64 -17.27 -7.71
C GLU A 162 1.66 -18.37 -8.18
N MET A 163 1.96 -19.04 -9.31
CA MET A 163 1.07 -20.01 -9.98
C MET A 163 0.71 -21.26 -9.13
N ASN A 164 1.52 -21.58 -8.12
CA ASN A 164 1.35 -22.76 -7.27
C ASN A 164 0.83 -22.45 -5.86
N ASN A 165 0.49 -21.21 -5.56
CA ASN A 165 0.11 -20.81 -4.22
C ASN A 165 -1.36 -21.14 -3.91
N GLU A 166 -1.59 -22.00 -2.92
CA GLU A 166 -2.92 -22.51 -2.55
C GLU A 166 -3.86 -21.39 -2.06
N ALA A 167 -3.34 -20.39 -1.34
CA ALA A 167 -4.14 -19.26 -0.88
C ALA A 167 -4.71 -18.45 -2.06
N TYR A 168 -3.95 -18.33 -3.15
CA TYR A 168 -4.44 -17.69 -4.37
C TYR A 168 -5.44 -18.55 -5.12
N ARG A 169 -5.28 -19.88 -5.14
CA ARG A 169 -6.29 -20.77 -5.72
C ARG A 169 -7.63 -20.64 -5.00
N LEU A 170 -7.62 -20.43 -3.68
CA LEU A 170 -8.81 -20.22 -2.86
C LEU A 170 -9.48 -18.86 -3.08
N LEU A 171 -8.69 -17.79 -3.23
CA LEU A 171 -9.21 -16.44 -3.50
C LEU A 171 -9.69 -16.25 -4.95
N MET A 172 -9.29 -17.14 -5.86
CA MET A 172 -9.64 -17.12 -7.29
C MET A 172 -10.75 -18.12 -7.67
N GLN A 173 -11.42 -18.76 -6.71
CA GLN A 173 -12.63 -19.56 -6.94
C GLN A 173 -13.89 -18.69 -7.05
#